data_AF-A0A953XDH0-F1
#
_entry.id   AF-A0A953XDH0-F1
#
_cell.length_a   1.000
_cell.length_b   1.000
_cell.length_c   1.000
_cell.angle_alpha   90.00
_cell.angle_beta   90.00
_cell.angle_gamma   90.00
#
_symmetry.space_group_name_H-M   'P 1'
#
loop_
_entity.id
_entity.type
_entity.pdbx_description
1 polymer ?
#
loop_
_entity_poly.entity_id
_entity_poly.type
_entity_poly.pdbx_seq_one_letter_code
_entity_poly.pdbx_strand_id
1 'polypeptide(L)' 'QASEFRGLERVVQVELGGQTFRKTVATSFDATFGRSCWMRFPPARMFVFDGETGARIGKTAPDLAKR' A
#
# COMPACT_ATOMS: atom_id res chain seq x y z
N GLN A 1 6.01 -4.71 -19.46
CA GLN A 1 5.43 -4.62 -18.10
C GLN A 1 6.14 -5.63 -17.23
N ALA A 2 6.74 -5.21 -16.11
CA ALA A 2 7.56 -6.09 -15.27
C ALA A 2 6.84 -6.39 -13.95
N SER A 3 6.13 -7.51 -13.89
CA SER A 3 5.86 -8.18 -12.62
C SER A 3 7.15 -8.84 -12.16
N GLU A 4 7.74 -8.35 -11.07
CA GLU A 4 8.94 -8.97 -10.49
C GLU A 4 8.49 -10.10 -9.57
N PHE A 5 8.87 -11.33 -9.92
CA PHE A 5 8.65 -12.52 -9.09
C PHE A 5 9.80 -12.65 -8.09
N ARG A 6 9.47 -12.86 -6.82
CA ARG A 6 10.43 -13.08 -5.71
C ARG A 6 10.02 -14.32 -4.94
N GLY A 7 10.30 -15.50 -5.51
CA GLY A 7 9.88 -16.78 -4.93
C GLY A 7 8.36 -16.95 -4.95
N LEU A 8 7.73 -17.12 -3.78
CA LEU A 8 6.27 -17.28 -3.63
C LEU A 8 5.50 -15.95 -3.63
N GLU A 9 6.20 -14.84 -3.82
CA GLU A 9 5.63 -13.50 -3.85
C GLU A 9 5.84 -12.84 -5.21
N ARG A 10 4.92 -11.94 -5.56
CA ARG A 10 5.05 -11.05 -6.71
C ARG A 10 4.79 -9.62 -6.30
N VAL A 11 5.45 -8.67 -6.95
CA VAL A 11 5.18 -7.25 -6.76
C VAL A 11 4.18 -6.79 -7.81
N VAL A 12 3.08 -6.18 -7.34
CA VAL A 12 2.10 -5.50 -8.19
C VAL A 12 2.21 -3.99 -8.03
N GLN A 13 2.00 -3.27 -9.12
CA GLN A 13 1.89 -1.82 -9.13
C GLN A 13 0.42 -1.44 -9.26
N VAL A 14 -0.03 -0.50 -8.43
CA VAL A 14 -1.42 -0.08 -8.34
C VAL A 14 -1.49 1.44 -8.43
N GLU A 15 -2.49 1.92 -9.15
CA GLU A 15 -2.81 3.35 -9.24
C GLU A 15 -4.06 3.65 -8.40
N LEU A 16 -3.99 4.69 -7.56
CA LEU A 16 -5.10 5.18 -6.75
C LEU A 16 -5.03 6.70 -6.67
N GLY A 17 -6.07 7.39 -7.13
CA GLY A 17 -6.13 8.85 -7.07
C GLY A 17 -4.95 9.55 -7.76
N GLY A 18 -4.45 8.99 -8.87
CA GLY A 18 -3.29 9.50 -9.61
C GLY A 18 -1.93 9.18 -8.96
N GLN A 19 -1.90 8.53 -7.80
CA GLN A 19 -0.68 8.06 -7.16
C GLN A 19 -0.43 6.60 -7.46
N THR A 20 0.84 6.24 -7.62
CA THR A 20 1.26 4.86 -7.85
C THR A 20 1.93 4.30 -6.61
N PHE A 21 1.51 3.11 -6.16
CA PHE A 21 2.19 2.38 -5.10
C PHE A 21 2.49 0.94 -5.50
N ARG A 22 3.52 0.35 -4.87
CA ARG A 22 3.91 -1.05 -5.05
C ARG A 22 3.47 -1.86 -3.85
N LYS A 23 2.93 -3.06 -4.10
CA LYS A 23 2.53 -3.99 -3.07
C LYS A 23 3.04 -5.39 -3.38
N THR A 24 3.66 -6.02 -2.40
CA THR A 24 3.98 -7.44 -2.46
C THR A 24 2.74 -8.27 -2.13
N VAL A 25 2.43 -9.23 -2.99
CA VAL A 25 1.27 -10.12 -2.86
C VAL A 25 1.71 -11.56 -3.09
N ALA A 26 0.95 -12.52 -2.58
CA ALA A 26 1.17 -13.93 -2.90
C ALA A 26 1.01 -14.18 -4.40
N THR A 27 1.72 -15.17 -4.94
CA THR A 27 1.55 -15.60 -6.35
C THR A 27 0.13 -16.09 -6.65
N SER A 28 -0.61 -16.55 -5.65
CA SER A 28 -2.02 -16.95 -5.74
C SER A 28 -3.00 -15.77 -5.80
N PHE A 29 -2.54 -14.54 -5.58
CA PHE A 29 -3.39 -13.36 -5.68
C PHE A 29 -3.87 -13.18 -7.11
N ASP A 30 -5.16 -13.38 -7.35
CA ASP A 30 -5.75 -13.19 -8.68
C ASP A 30 -6.07 -11.71 -8.91
N ALA A 31 -5.28 -11.08 -9.76
CA ALA A 31 -5.53 -9.73 -10.23
C ALA A 31 -5.11 -9.64 -11.69
N THR A 32 -6.03 -9.12 -12.50
CA THR A 32 -5.82 -8.86 -13.92
C THR A 32 -5.36 -7.43 -14.12
N PHE A 33 -4.33 -7.22 -14.94
CA PHE A 33 -3.86 -5.88 -15.29
C PHE A 33 -5.00 -5.05 -15.91
N GLY A 34 -5.09 -3.77 -15.55
CA GLY A 34 -6.13 -2.85 -16.04
C GLY A 34 -7.52 -3.10 -15.44
N ARG A 35 -7.65 -4.04 -14.49
CA ARG A 35 -8.89 -4.26 -13.73
C ARG A 35 -8.76 -3.72 -12.30
N SER A 36 -9.87 -3.24 -11.78
CA SER A 36 -9.96 -2.82 -10.38
C SER A 36 -9.86 -4.03 -9.45
N CYS A 37 -9.28 -3.83 -8.27
CA CYS A 37 -9.15 -4.87 -7.25
C CYS A 37 -9.34 -4.26 -5.86
N TRP A 38 -9.65 -5.10 -4.88
CA TRP A 38 -9.73 -4.71 -3.48
C TRP A 38 -8.42 -5.02 -2.76
N MET A 39 -7.94 -4.06 -1.98
CA MET A 39 -6.74 -4.23 -1.16
C MET A 39 -7.00 -3.80 0.27
N ARG A 40 -6.55 -4.64 1.22
CA ARG A 40 -6.56 -4.30 2.64
C ARG A 40 -5.22 -3.71 3.07
N PHE A 41 -5.28 -2.62 3.84
CA PHE A 41 -4.15 -1.99 4.53
C PHE A 41 -4.44 -1.98 6.03
N PRO A 42 -3.74 -2.83 6.83
CA PRO A 42 -3.97 -2.86 8.27
C PRO A 42 -3.50 -1.54 8.91
N PRO A 43 -4.37 -0.81 9.64
CA PRO A 43 -4.01 0.49 10.23
C PRO A 43 -2.75 0.44 11.12
N ALA A 44 -2.58 -0.64 11.88
CA ALA A 44 -1.41 -0.86 12.73
C ALA A 44 -0.06 -0.90 11.98
N ARG A 45 -0.08 -1.08 10.66
CA ARG A 45 1.10 -1.09 9.77
C ARG A 45 1.23 0.16 8.92
N MET A 46 0.38 1.16 9.17
CA MET A 46 0.38 2.43 8.45
C MET A 46 1.08 3.51 9.27
N PHE A 47 1.73 4.43 8.57
CA PHE A 47 2.43 5.57 9.12
C PHE A 47 1.84 6.85 8.54
N VAL A 48 1.80 7.89 9.37
CA VAL A 48 1.35 9.22 8.97
C VAL A 48 2.55 10.17 9.03
N PHE A 49 2.71 10.95 7.97
CA PHE A 49 3.76 11.94 7.81
C PHE A 49 3.14 13.30 7.57
N ASP A 50 3.82 14.33 8.06
CA ASP A 50 3.51 15.72 7.79
C ASP A 50 3.84 16.05 6.32
N GLY A 51 2.90 16.71 5.64
CA GLY A 51 3.01 16.96 4.20
C GLY A 51 4.03 18.03 3.81
N GLU A 52 4.41 18.91 4.75
CA GLU A 52 5.28 20.05 4.49
C GLU A 52 6.73 19.74 4.92
N THR A 53 6.89 19.14 6.10
CA THR A 53 8.19 18.84 6.72
C THR A 53 8.67 17.41 6.46
N GLY A 54 7.78 16.50 6.04
CA GLY A 54 8.07 15.07 5.92
C GLY A 54 8.26 14.37 7.28
N ALA A 55 8.06 15.08 8.40
CA ALA A 55 8.23 14.51 9.72
C ALA A 55 7.17 13.44 10.00
N ARG A 56 7.56 12.35 10.66
CA ARG A 56 6.62 11.30 11.04
C ARG A 56 5.74 11.78 12.21
N ILE A 57 4.43 11.88 11.98
CA ILE A 57 3.45 12.31 12.98
C ILE A 57 3.02 11.14 13.88
N GLY A 58 2.93 9.91 13.34
CA GLY A 58 2.50 8.76 14.14
C GLY A 58 2.23 7.47 13.35
N LYS A 59 1.51 6.54 13.99
CA LYS A 59 0.88 5.36 13.39
C LYS A 59 -0.64 5.58 13.30
N THR A 60 -1.33 4.93 12.37
CA THR A 60 -2.79 5.13 12.21
C THR A 60 -3.62 4.24 13.15
N ALA A 61 -4.55 4.89 13.87
CA ALA A 61 -5.67 4.43 14.72
C ALA A 61 -5.30 3.58 15.98
N PRO A 62 -4.95 4.23 17.12
CA PRO A 62 -5.86 5.14 17.85
C PRO A 62 -5.32 6.55 18.17
N ASP A 63 -4.06 6.87 17.87
CA ASP A 63 -3.45 8.13 18.35
C ASP A 63 -3.94 9.40 17.63
N LEU A 64 -4.51 9.28 16.43
CA LEU A 64 -5.10 10.44 15.73
C LEU A 64 -6.45 10.89 16.33
N ALA A 65 -7.09 10.07 17.17
CA ALA A 65 -8.37 10.40 17.80
C ALA A 65 -8.21 11.13 19.16
N LYS A 66 -6.98 11.44 19.58
CA LYS A 66 -6.66 12.04 20.88
C LYS A 66 -5.86 13.36 20.79
N ARG A 67 -5.72 13.95 19.60
CA ARG A 67 -5.06 15.24 19.41
C ARG A 67 -6.02 16.26 18.85
#